data_AF-A0A016U0W1-F1
#
_entry.id   AF-A0A016U0W1-F1
#
_cell.length_a   1.000
_cell.length_b   1.000
_cell.length_c   1.000
_cell.angle_alpha   90.00
_cell.angle_beta   90.00
_cell.angle_gamma   90.00
#
_symmetry.space_group_name_H-M   'P 1'
#
loop_
_entity.id
_entity.type
_entity.pdbx_description
1 polymer ?
#
loop_
_entity_poly.entity_id
_entity_poly.type
_entity_poly.pdbx_seq_one_letter_code
_entity_poly.pdbx_strand_id
1 'polypeptide(L)'
;MLLLFLAIAFSARSAYSQVVTKDVIDFCSLDDPTSCGEGKCIFHHTGNRCKCPDGWMGRRCARPCQDVYRSCTRWLEEGRCSWTRPISPFFTDNCGLSCGLCRSNGLKLPLTLPPILDNIAWFVGRWECKTTAGERFPEPMSGPYREILEVQISDVPMFDRPPVNVSTIAVTNDGRDVHSEVGFMTSKPFLEDTGFVEFNKPKQGDDLVGIETVSNNGLMLIEEGIVRGYVIKLDLKFKRSFFGPNHGPKSAKRMFILVKPDVMEERVIITDSRGVTKKWLKRYKRTFNYLEEYVRVSRQ
;
A
#
# COMPACT_ATOMS: atom_id res chain seq x y z
N MET A 1 -49.95 -29.09 -51.01
CA MET A 1 -50.87 -28.74 -49.91
C MET A 1 -50.56 -29.70 -48.78
N LEU A 2 -50.17 -29.32 -47.57
CA LEU A 2 -50.37 -28.06 -46.87
C LEU A 2 -49.21 -27.90 -45.86
N LEU A 3 -48.62 -26.71 -45.85
CA LEU A 3 -47.73 -26.18 -44.84
C LEU A 3 -48.28 -26.36 -43.42
N LEU A 4 -47.43 -26.75 -42.46
CA LEU A 4 -47.51 -26.21 -41.10
C LEU A 4 -46.11 -26.14 -40.46
N PHE A 5 -45.49 -24.96 -40.61
CA PHE A 5 -44.31 -24.53 -39.88
C PHE A 5 -44.70 -24.23 -38.42
N LEU A 6 -44.20 -25.02 -37.47
CA LEU A 6 -44.20 -24.68 -36.05
C LEU A 6 -42.79 -24.22 -35.67
N ALA A 7 -42.58 -22.91 -35.80
CA ALA A 7 -41.39 -22.23 -35.31
C ALA A 7 -41.45 -22.17 -33.78
N ILE A 8 -40.79 -23.12 -33.11
CA ILE A 8 -40.50 -23.01 -31.69
C ILE A 8 -39.30 -22.08 -31.55
N ALA A 9 -39.58 -20.79 -31.35
CA ALA A 9 -38.59 -19.82 -30.90
C ALA A 9 -38.20 -20.15 -29.45
N PHE A 10 -37.24 -21.06 -29.28
CA PHE A 10 -36.52 -21.20 -28.02
C PHE A 10 -35.72 -19.91 -27.81
N SER A 11 -36.28 -19.02 -27.00
CA SER A 11 -35.55 -17.93 -26.37
C SER A 11 -34.52 -18.56 -25.43
N ALA A 12 -33.33 -18.81 -25.97
CA ALA A 12 -32.16 -19.13 -25.16
C ALA A 12 -31.80 -17.90 -24.33
N ARG A 13 -32.47 -17.74 -23.17
CA ARG A 13 -31.92 -16.95 -22.08
C ARG A 13 -30.67 -17.70 -21.63
N SER A 14 -29.52 -17.27 -22.14
CA SER A 14 -28.22 -17.66 -21.61
C SER A 14 -28.21 -17.26 -20.14
N ALA A 15 -28.44 -18.24 -19.26
CA ALA A 15 -28.23 -18.08 -17.83
C ALA A 15 -26.73 -17.91 -17.66
N TYR A 16 -26.28 -16.67 -17.54
CA TYR A 16 -24.90 -16.36 -17.19
C TYR A 16 -24.65 -16.94 -15.79
N SER A 17 -24.03 -18.12 -15.74
CA SER A 17 -23.61 -18.75 -14.49
C SER A 17 -22.48 -17.90 -13.91
N GLN A 18 -22.76 -17.15 -12.87
CA GLN A 18 -21.73 -16.40 -12.15
C GLN A 18 -20.91 -17.37 -11.33
N VAL A 19 -19.60 -17.43 -11.58
CA VAL A 19 -18.67 -18.25 -10.80
C VAL A 19 -18.25 -17.45 -9.58
N VAL A 20 -18.49 -18.02 -8.39
CA VAL A 20 -17.97 -17.49 -7.13
C VAL A 20 -16.45 -17.60 -7.18
N THR A 21 -15.78 -16.45 -7.14
CA THR A 21 -14.31 -16.36 -7.09
C THR A 21 -13.91 -16.00 -5.67
N LYS A 22 -13.32 -16.96 -4.94
CA LYS A 22 -12.63 -16.68 -3.67
C LYS A 22 -11.13 -16.74 -3.94
N ASP A 23 -10.60 -15.62 -4.41
CA ASP A 23 -9.16 -15.47 -4.55
C ASP A 23 -8.59 -14.94 -3.23
N VAL A 24 -7.47 -15.49 -2.80
CA VAL A 24 -6.87 -15.18 -1.51
C VAL A 24 -5.41 -14.74 -1.68
N ILE A 25 -4.95 -13.85 -0.80
CA ILE A 25 -3.55 -13.42 -0.79
C ILE A 25 -2.67 -14.55 -0.28
N ASP A 26 -1.79 -15.04 -1.16
CA ASP A 26 -0.65 -15.87 -0.80
C ASP A 26 0.54 -14.98 -0.44
N PHE A 27 1.02 -15.06 0.81
CA PHE A 27 2.23 -14.34 1.22
C PHE A 27 3.52 -15.08 0.86
N CYS A 28 3.43 -16.35 0.46
CA CYS A 28 4.54 -17.17 0.01
C CYS A 28 4.12 -18.17 -1.07
N SER A 29 5.10 -18.73 -1.77
CA SER A 29 4.88 -19.75 -2.79
C SER A 29 5.42 -21.09 -2.30
N LEU A 30 4.63 -22.15 -2.47
CA LEU A 30 5.04 -23.52 -2.14
C LEU A 30 6.15 -24.02 -3.08
N ASP A 31 6.20 -23.48 -4.30
CA ASP A 31 7.17 -23.86 -5.33
C ASP A 31 8.49 -23.09 -5.22
N ASP A 32 8.51 -22.00 -4.44
CA ASP A 32 9.72 -21.19 -4.21
C ASP A 32 10.15 -21.28 -2.73
N PRO A 33 11.21 -22.04 -2.41
CA PRO A 33 11.70 -22.17 -1.04
C PRO A 33 12.26 -20.86 -0.47
N THR A 34 12.60 -19.88 -1.32
CA THR A 34 13.13 -18.57 -0.90
C THR A 34 12.03 -17.54 -0.61
N SER A 35 10.77 -17.88 -0.88
CA SER A 35 9.62 -17.00 -0.68
C SER A 35 9.37 -16.64 0.78
N CYS A 36 9.87 -17.45 1.73
CA CYS A 36 9.76 -17.22 3.17
C CYS A 36 11.06 -16.81 3.88
N GLY A 37 12.13 -16.49 3.14
CA GLY A 37 13.42 -16.18 3.77
C GLY A 37 13.94 -17.39 4.54
N GLU A 38 14.17 -17.23 5.86
CA GLU A 38 14.58 -18.33 6.75
C GLU A 38 13.44 -19.28 7.15
N GLY A 39 12.19 -18.92 6.85
CA GLY A 39 11.01 -19.73 7.14
C GLY A 39 10.66 -20.75 6.05
N LYS A 40 9.58 -21.49 6.27
CA LYS A 40 9.01 -22.43 5.28
C LYS A 40 7.60 -21.99 4.89
N CYS A 41 7.30 -22.00 3.60
CA CYS A 41 5.94 -21.76 3.14
C CYS A 41 5.04 -22.95 3.51
N ILE A 42 3.88 -22.65 4.09
CA ILE A 42 2.88 -23.64 4.47
C ILE A 42 1.55 -23.33 3.79
N PHE A 43 0.90 -24.39 3.32
CA PHE A 43 -0.41 -24.29 2.70
C PHE A 43 -1.49 -23.93 3.71
N HIS A 44 -2.36 -23.00 3.33
CA HIS A 44 -3.54 -22.60 4.08
C HIS A 44 -4.69 -22.34 3.11
N HIS A 45 -5.90 -22.77 3.48
CA HIS A 45 -7.11 -22.56 2.67
C HIS A 45 -7.47 -21.08 2.49
N THR A 46 -6.98 -20.21 3.38
CA THR A 46 -7.06 -18.74 3.32
C THR A 46 -5.75 -18.11 2.84
N GLY A 47 -5.04 -18.80 1.94
CA GLY A 47 -3.80 -18.35 1.32
C GLY A 47 -2.56 -18.77 2.10
N ASN A 48 -1.50 -19.10 1.39
CA ASN A 48 -0.24 -19.62 1.93
C ASN A 48 0.43 -18.62 2.90
N ARG A 49 1.08 -19.15 3.94
CA ARG A 49 1.74 -18.37 5.00
C ARG A 49 3.15 -18.88 5.28
N CYS A 50 4.02 -18.01 5.79
CA CYS A 50 5.34 -18.43 6.24
C CYS A 50 5.28 -18.96 7.67
N LYS A 51 5.76 -20.19 7.88
CA LYS A 51 6.16 -20.69 9.19
C LYS A 51 7.56 -20.20 9.48
N CYS A 52 7.66 -19.21 10.36
CA CYS A 52 8.90 -18.53 10.69
C CYS A 52 9.62 -19.15 11.89
N PRO A 53 10.93 -18.89 12.05
CA PRO A 53 11.65 -19.16 13.29
C PRO A 53 11.02 -18.43 14.48
N ASP A 54 11.27 -18.95 15.69
CA ASP A 54 10.82 -18.31 16.93
C ASP A 54 11.28 -16.84 16.97
N GLY A 55 10.39 -15.94 17.38
CA GLY A 55 10.66 -14.51 17.38
C GLY A 55 10.22 -13.75 16.14
N TRP A 56 9.88 -14.43 15.05
CA TRP A 56 9.62 -13.79 13.75
C TRP A 56 8.27 -14.19 13.16
N MET A 57 7.70 -13.33 12.32
CA MET A 57 6.46 -13.57 11.60
C MET A 57 6.37 -12.71 10.33
N GLY A 58 5.25 -12.83 9.61
CA GLY A 58 4.96 -12.03 8.41
C GLY A 58 5.63 -12.57 7.15
N ARG A 59 5.53 -11.80 6.07
CA ARG A 59 6.11 -12.16 4.77
C ARG A 59 7.63 -12.22 4.87
N ARG A 60 8.23 -13.27 4.30
CA ARG A 60 9.68 -13.57 4.36
C ARG A 60 10.26 -13.61 5.78
N CYS A 61 9.42 -13.77 6.80
CA CYS A 61 9.81 -13.70 8.22
C CYS A 61 10.55 -12.40 8.58
N ALA A 62 10.20 -11.30 7.93
CA ALA A 62 10.95 -10.04 7.99
C ALA A 62 10.59 -9.15 9.19
N ARG A 63 9.58 -9.50 10.01
CA ARG A 63 9.18 -8.70 11.17
C ARG A 63 9.15 -9.51 12.47
N PRO A 64 9.46 -8.88 13.63
CA PRO A 64 9.32 -9.53 14.93
C PRO A 64 7.90 -10.02 15.17
N CYS A 65 7.77 -11.08 15.97
CA CYS A 65 6.51 -11.59 16.45
C CYS A 65 5.85 -10.58 17.40
N GLN A 66 4.82 -9.89 16.91
CA GLN A 66 4.05 -8.89 17.64
C GLN A 66 2.65 -8.73 17.04
N ASP A 67 1.75 -8.15 17.83
CA ASP A 67 0.42 -7.79 17.36
C ASP A 67 0.43 -6.45 16.62
N VAL A 68 -0.37 -6.34 15.57
CA VAL A 68 -0.56 -5.14 14.76
C VAL A 68 -1.53 -4.16 15.40
N TYR A 69 -2.64 -4.70 15.92
CA TYR A 69 -3.71 -3.89 16.50
C TYR A 69 -3.66 -3.99 18.01
N ARG A 70 -3.89 -2.86 18.68
CA ARG A 70 -4.03 -2.82 20.15
C ARG A 70 -5.23 -3.65 20.65
N SER A 71 -6.20 -3.93 19.79
CA SER A 71 -7.40 -4.72 20.09
C SER A 71 -7.19 -6.23 20.06
N CYS A 72 -6.00 -6.72 19.73
CA CYS A 72 -5.72 -8.15 19.58
C CYS A 72 -6.02 -8.96 20.85
N THR A 73 -5.69 -8.44 22.04
CA THR A 73 -6.01 -9.10 23.33
C THR A 73 -7.52 -9.25 23.52
N ARG A 74 -8.29 -8.19 23.23
CA ARG A 74 -9.75 -8.21 23.32
C ARG A 74 -10.37 -9.21 22.32
N TRP A 75 -9.81 -9.30 21.12
CA TRP A 75 -10.28 -10.24 20.10
C TRP A 75 -9.94 -11.70 20.44
N LEU A 76 -8.85 -11.95 21.16
CA LEU A 76 -8.53 -13.25 21.73
C LEU A 76 -9.59 -13.66 22.76
N GLU A 77 -9.95 -12.77 23.69
CA GLU A 77 -10.98 -13.01 24.71
C GLU A 77 -12.35 -13.31 24.08
N GLU A 78 -12.69 -12.64 22.98
CA GLU A 78 -13.90 -12.90 22.17
C GLU A 78 -13.79 -14.18 21.30
N GLY A 79 -12.70 -14.94 21.42
CA GLY A 79 -12.47 -16.18 20.68
C GLY A 79 -12.22 -16.01 19.18
N ARG A 80 -12.00 -14.78 18.70
CA ARG A 80 -11.93 -14.49 17.24
C ARG A 80 -10.75 -15.19 16.57
N CYS A 81 -9.63 -15.37 17.26
CA CYS A 81 -8.49 -16.16 16.74
C CYS A 81 -8.88 -17.58 16.28
N SER A 82 -9.93 -18.16 16.87
CA SER A 82 -10.34 -19.55 16.60
C SER A 82 -11.53 -19.64 15.65
N TRP A 83 -12.64 -18.97 15.98
CA TRP A 83 -13.89 -19.17 15.23
C TRP A 83 -13.91 -18.45 13.88
N THR A 84 -13.16 -17.34 13.72
CA THR A 84 -13.12 -16.63 12.43
C THR A 84 -12.15 -17.27 11.45
N ARG A 85 -11.24 -18.13 11.91
CA ARG A 85 -10.16 -18.70 11.10
C ARG A 85 -10.62 -19.36 9.79
N PRO A 86 -11.77 -20.08 9.72
CA PRO A 86 -12.28 -20.63 8.46
C PRO A 86 -12.82 -19.56 7.49
N ILE A 87 -13.17 -18.39 8.01
CA ILE A 87 -13.85 -17.32 7.28
C ILE A 87 -12.85 -16.29 6.79
N SER A 88 -11.93 -15.87 7.66
CA SER A 88 -10.96 -14.81 7.39
C SER A 88 -9.63 -15.07 8.12
N PRO A 89 -8.48 -14.87 7.44
CA PRO A 89 -7.16 -14.93 8.07
C PRO A 89 -6.79 -13.64 8.82
N PHE A 90 -7.68 -12.63 8.86
CA PHE A 90 -7.39 -11.30 9.41
C PHE A 90 -6.78 -11.34 10.82
N PHE A 91 -7.40 -12.06 11.76
CA PHE A 91 -6.92 -12.10 13.14
C PHE A 91 -5.61 -12.88 13.26
N THR A 92 -5.43 -13.94 12.49
CA THR A 92 -4.19 -14.72 12.51
C THR A 92 -3.02 -13.95 11.89
N ASP A 93 -3.27 -13.14 10.86
CA ASP A 93 -2.22 -12.37 10.20
C ASP A 93 -1.82 -11.12 11.00
N ASN A 94 -2.77 -10.53 11.73
CA ASN A 94 -2.57 -9.29 12.45
C ASN A 94 -2.30 -9.45 13.95
N CYS A 95 -2.73 -10.55 14.57
CA CYS A 95 -2.60 -10.79 16.00
C CYS A 95 -1.75 -12.04 16.29
N GLY A 96 -0.60 -12.14 15.62
CA GLY A 96 0.25 -13.33 15.68
C GLY A 96 0.72 -13.70 17.09
N LEU A 97 0.95 -12.71 17.95
CA LEU A 97 1.39 -12.93 19.32
C LEU A 97 0.19 -13.32 20.21
N SER A 98 -0.89 -12.53 20.20
CA SER A 98 -2.09 -12.83 21.00
C SER A 98 -2.74 -14.15 20.60
N CYS A 99 -2.82 -14.47 19.31
CA CYS A 99 -3.39 -15.73 18.83
C CYS A 99 -2.43 -16.94 18.97
N GLY A 100 -1.23 -16.76 19.55
CA GLY A 100 -0.28 -17.84 19.82
C GLY A 100 0.35 -18.47 18.56
N LEU A 101 0.41 -17.74 17.45
CA LEU A 101 0.99 -18.21 16.19
C LEU A 101 2.51 -18.09 16.15
N CYS A 102 3.07 -17.21 16.98
CA CYS A 102 4.50 -17.04 17.15
C CYS A 102 4.82 -16.70 18.61
N ARG A 103 6.11 -16.75 18.96
CA ARG A 103 6.63 -16.36 20.29
C ARG A 103 7.49 -15.11 20.15
N SER A 104 7.37 -14.18 21.10
CA SER A 104 8.24 -12.99 21.12
C SER A 104 9.69 -13.38 21.44
N ASN A 105 10.64 -12.76 20.74
CA ASN A 105 12.08 -12.82 21.03
C ASN A 105 12.56 -11.60 21.85
N GLY A 106 11.63 -10.79 22.38
CA GLY A 106 11.96 -9.55 23.09
C GLY A 106 12.27 -8.36 22.18
N LEU A 107 12.18 -8.50 20.85
CA LEU A 107 12.20 -7.38 19.90
C LEU A 107 10.77 -7.04 19.48
N LYS A 108 10.50 -5.74 19.30
CA LYS A 108 9.26 -5.24 18.71
C LYS A 108 9.55 -4.00 17.86
N LEU A 109 8.65 -3.67 16.93
CA LEU A 109 8.65 -2.36 16.28
C LEU A 109 7.75 -1.41 17.10
N PRO A 110 8.05 -0.10 17.17
CA PRO A 110 7.16 0.88 17.76
C PRO A 110 5.76 0.85 17.12
N LEU A 111 5.72 0.79 15.78
CA LEU A 111 4.54 0.56 14.97
C LEU A 111 4.87 -0.49 13.93
N THR A 112 3.98 -1.47 13.73
CA THR A 112 4.17 -2.51 12.73
C THR A 112 3.32 -2.24 11.51
N LEU A 113 3.88 -2.47 10.34
CA LEU A 113 3.11 -2.43 9.10
C LEU A 113 2.09 -3.58 9.10
N PRO A 114 0.81 -3.30 8.84
CA PRO A 114 -0.20 -4.34 8.64
C PRO A 114 0.10 -5.15 7.38
N PRO A 115 -0.10 -6.49 7.37
CA PRO A 115 0.23 -7.35 6.23
C PRO A 115 -0.45 -6.96 4.91
N ILE A 116 -1.63 -6.34 4.98
CA ILE A 116 -2.34 -5.84 3.79
C ILE A 116 -1.56 -4.75 3.04
N LEU A 117 -0.61 -4.08 3.70
CA LEU A 117 0.25 -3.05 3.12
C LEU A 117 1.65 -3.56 2.74
N ASP A 118 1.89 -4.89 2.80
CA ASP A 118 3.19 -5.48 2.46
C ASP A 118 3.62 -5.17 1.01
N ASN A 119 2.68 -4.93 0.11
CA ASN A 119 2.93 -4.55 -1.28
C ASN A 119 3.58 -3.16 -1.43
N ILE A 120 3.45 -2.29 -0.42
CA ILE A 120 4.06 -0.95 -0.37
C ILE A 120 5.14 -0.84 0.71
N ALA A 121 5.51 -1.93 1.38
CA ALA A 121 6.51 -1.95 2.46
C ALA A 121 7.85 -1.32 2.05
N TRP A 122 8.25 -1.48 0.78
CA TRP A 122 9.48 -0.91 0.25
C TRP A 122 9.50 0.62 0.17
N PHE A 123 8.31 1.24 0.14
CA PHE A 123 8.14 2.69 0.04
C PHE A 123 8.16 3.36 1.43
N VAL A 124 7.86 2.60 2.48
CA VAL A 124 7.89 3.06 3.88
C VAL A 124 9.33 3.44 4.28
N GLY A 125 9.49 4.64 4.84
CA GLY A 125 10.80 5.18 5.21
C GLY A 125 10.88 6.70 5.09
N ARG A 126 12.03 7.25 5.48
CA ARG A 126 12.42 8.63 5.20
C ARG A 126 13.35 8.67 4.00
N TRP A 127 13.01 9.50 3.03
CA TRP A 127 13.64 9.60 1.73
C TRP A 127 14.08 11.04 1.50
N GLU A 128 15.37 11.26 1.24
CA GLU A 128 15.91 12.61 1.03
C GLU A 128 16.51 12.78 -0.36
N CYS A 129 16.26 13.93 -0.98
CA CYS A 129 16.87 14.32 -2.23
C CYS A 129 17.35 15.77 -2.21
N LYS A 130 18.32 16.08 -3.07
CA LYS A 130 18.78 17.43 -3.37
C LYS A 130 18.72 17.63 -4.87
N THR A 131 18.17 18.75 -5.31
CA THR A 131 18.02 19.10 -6.72
C THR A 131 18.89 20.32 -7.06
N THR A 132 19.21 20.45 -8.35
CA THR A 132 19.88 21.63 -8.91
C THR A 132 18.93 22.55 -9.65
N ALA A 133 17.65 22.19 -9.72
CA ALA A 133 16.62 22.86 -10.50
C ALA A 133 15.33 23.00 -9.67
N GLY A 134 14.46 23.93 -10.08
CA GLY A 134 13.24 24.29 -9.34
C GLY A 134 12.04 23.40 -9.64
N GLU A 135 12.12 22.47 -10.61
CA GLU A 135 11.01 21.58 -10.94
C GLU A 135 10.65 20.68 -9.75
N ARG A 136 9.41 20.81 -9.28
CA ARG A 136 8.86 20.09 -8.14
C ARG A 136 7.38 19.82 -8.35
N PHE A 137 6.90 18.71 -7.82
CA PHE A 137 5.48 18.37 -7.75
C PHE A 137 4.91 18.82 -6.39
N PRO A 138 3.68 19.35 -6.33
CA PRO A 138 2.82 19.71 -7.46
C PRO A 138 3.17 21.08 -8.06
N GLU A 139 3.79 21.94 -7.26
CA GLU A 139 4.22 23.29 -7.63
C GLU A 139 5.76 23.40 -7.64
N PRO A 140 6.34 24.15 -8.59
CA PRO A 140 7.78 24.37 -8.67
C PRO A 140 8.28 25.23 -7.49
N MET A 141 9.53 25.02 -7.09
CA MET A 141 10.24 25.88 -6.15
C MET A 141 10.87 27.06 -6.88
N SER A 142 11.14 28.14 -6.16
CA SER A 142 11.87 29.33 -6.65
C SER A 142 13.33 29.07 -7.06
N GLY A 143 13.92 27.94 -6.66
CA GLY A 143 15.29 27.57 -7.01
C GLY A 143 15.66 26.13 -6.63
N PRO A 144 16.96 25.79 -6.65
CA PRO A 144 17.46 24.50 -6.17
C PRO A 144 17.03 24.22 -4.72
N TYR A 145 16.62 22.99 -4.43
CA TYR A 145 16.02 22.65 -3.14
C TYR A 145 16.49 21.30 -2.59
N ARG A 146 16.31 21.12 -1.28
CA ARG A 146 16.35 19.83 -0.62
C ARG A 146 14.92 19.43 -0.28
N GLU A 147 14.60 18.16 -0.45
CA GLU A 147 13.29 17.63 -0.08
C GLU A 147 13.41 16.35 0.71
N ILE A 148 12.54 16.23 1.71
CA ILE A 148 12.32 15.04 2.52
C ILE A 148 10.91 14.54 2.20
N LEU A 149 10.81 13.33 1.66
CA LEU A 149 9.58 12.56 1.57
C LEU A 149 9.59 11.53 2.69
N GLU A 150 8.55 11.52 3.51
CA GLU A 150 8.46 10.64 4.65
C GLU A 150 7.15 9.87 4.63
N VAL A 151 7.28 8.54 4.60
CA VAL A 151 6.19 7.59 4.58
C VAL A 151 6.26 6.80 5.88
N GLN A 152 5.39 7.15 6.83
CA GLN A 152 5.39 6.60 8.17
C GLN A 152 4.21 5.65 8.38
N ILE A 153 4.42 4.62 9.19
CA ILE A 153 3.34 3.73 9.62
C ILE A 153 2.42 4.53 10.55
N SER A 154 1.11 4.50 10.31
CA SER A 154 0.14 5.12 11.22
C SER A 154 -0.28 4.13 12.31
N ASP A 155 -0.76 4.64 13.44
CA ASP A 155 -1.60 3.83 14.31
C ASP A 155 -2.82 3.37 13.49
N VAL A 156 -3.13 2.08 13.56
CA VAL A 156 -4.20 1.50 12.77
C VAL A 156 -5.56 1.70 13.43
N PRO A 157 -6.57 2.22 12.71
CA PRO A 157 -7.92 2.30 13.25
C PRO A 157 -8.47 0.89 13.49
N MET A 158 -9.41 0.75 14.43
CA MET A 158 -10.05 -0.56 14.69
C MET A 158 -10.82 -1.11 13.49
N PHE A 159 -11.20 -0.26 12.53
CA PHE A 159 -11.98 -0.57 11.35
C PHE A 159 -11.51 0.27 10.16
N ASP A 160 -11.74 -0.23 8.95
CA ASP A 160 -11.26 0.29 7.66
C ASP A 160 -9.81 -0.08 7.29
N ARG A 161 -9.43 0.21 6.05
CA ARG A 161 -8.10 -0.05 5.51
C ARG A 161 -7.07 0.80 6.25
N PRO A 162 -6.01 0.19 6.78
CA PRO A 162 -4.97 0.95 7.46
C PRO A 162 -4.25 1.85 6.44
N PRO A 163 -4.09 3.16 6.72
CA PRO A 163 -3.26 4.03 5.90
C PRO A 163 -1.79 3.97 6.31
N VAL A 164 -0.93 4.59 5.50
CA VAL A 164 0.37 5.13 5.96
C VAL A 164 0.32 6.64 5.84
N ASN A 165 0.96 7.34 6.76
CA ASN A 165 1.08 8.79 6.72
C ASN A 165 2.12 9.17 5.67
N VAL A 166 1.79 10.15 4.83
CA VAL A 166 2.71 10.71 3.84
C VAL A 166 2.93 12.18 4.17
N SER A 167 4.19 12.59 4.28
CA SER A 167 4.54 13.99 4.38
C SER A 167 5.71 14.32 3.46
N THR A 168 5.68 15.51 2.88
CA THR A 168 6.77 16.01 2.05
C THR A 168 7.12 17.41 2.51
N ILE A 169 8.40 17.67 2.76
CA ILE A 169 8.90 19.01 3.07
C ILE A 169 10.02 19.33 2.08
N ALA A 170 9.85 20.39 1.30
CA ALA A 170 10.85 20.93 0.41
C ALA A 170 11.27 22.32 0.87
N VAL A 171 12.57 22.56 0.92
CA VAL A 171 13.17 23.83 1.31
C VAL A 171 14.23 24.19 0.28
N THR A 172 14.13 25.38 -0.27
CA THR A 172 15.17 25.96 -1.13
C THR A 172 16.51 26.05 -0.41
N ASN A 173 17.62 25.99 -1.16
CA ASN A 173 18.96 26.01 -0.57
C ASN A 173 19.27 27.31 0.21
N ASP A 174 18.59 28.41 -0.10
CA ASP A 174 18.68 29.68 0.61
C ASP A 174 17.63 29.82 1.74
N GLY A 175 16.74 28.83 1.91
CA GLY A 175 15.76 28.74 2.98
C GLY A 175 14.57 29.69 2.87
N ARG A 176 14.41 30.42 1.76
CA ARG A 176 13.37 31.46 1.62
C ARG A 176 12.02 30.91 1.20
N ASP A 177 12.02 29.77 0.52
CA ASP A 177 10.84 29.14 -0.05
C ASP A 177 10.71 27.71 0.50
N VAL A 178 9.57 27.45 1.13
CA VAL A 178 9.26 26.24 1.90
C VAL A 178 7.90 25.71 1.51
N HIS A 179 7.87 24.52 0.92
CA HIS A 179 6.65 23.80 0.62
C HIS A 179 6.51 22.62 1.58
N SER A 180 5.32 22.45 2.14
CA SER A 180 4.98 21.35 3.03
C SER A 180 3.67 20.72 2.58
N GLU A 181 3.67 19.40 2.46
CA GLU A 181 2.52 18.57 2.15
C GLU A 181 2.35 17.50 3.22
N VAL A 182 1.10 17.26 3.61
CA VAL A 182 0.73 16.19 4.52
C VAL A 182 -0.47 15.44 3.98
N GLY A 183 -0.58 14.17 4.32
CA GLY A 183 -1.56 13.30 3.70
C GLY A 183 -1.47 11.87 4.18
N PHE A 184 -2.18 11.01 3.48
CA PHE A 184 -2.17 9.58 3.71
C PHE A 184 -2.18 8.81 2.40
N MET A 185 -1.66 7.59 2.46
CA MET A 185 -1.65 6.66 1.37
C MET A 185 -2.35 5.38 1.80
N THR A 186 -3.21 4.86 0.94
CA THR A 186 -3.94 3.61 1.14
C THR A 186 -3.61 2.64 0.02
N SER A 187 -3.66 1.34 0.30
CA SER A 187 -3.51 0.30 -0.71
C SER A 187 -4.64 -0.72 -0.67
N LYS A 188 -4.97 -1.23 -1.84
CA LYS A 188 -5.93 -2.32 -2.04
C LYS A 188 -5.27 -3.42 -2.87
N PRO A 189 -4.75 -4.48 -2.22
CA PRO A 189 -4.25 -5.64 -2.93
C PRO A 189 -5.36 -6.28 -3.79
N PHE A 190 -5.00 -6.74 -4.98
CA PHE A 190 -5.97 -7.31 -5.91
C PHE A 190 -6.62 -8.58 -5.35
N LEU A 191 -5.83 -9.50 -4.78
CA LEU A 191 -6.30 -10.80 -4.27
C LEU A 191 -6.77 -10.74 -2.80
N GLU A 192 -7.10 -9.55 -2.28
CA GLU A 192 -7.58 -9.39 -0.90
C GLU A 192 -8.86 -10.18 -0.63
N ASP A 193 -8.85 -11.00 0.41
CA ASP A 193 -10.05 -11.66 0.93
C ASP A 193 -10.78 -10.71 1.87
N THR A 194 -11.75 -9.99 1.30
CA THR A 194 -12.60 -9.04 2.04
C THR A 194 -13.69 -9.74 2.86
N GLY A 195 -13.81 -11.07 2.77
CA GLY A 195 -14.92 -11.84 3.34
C GLY A 195 -16.24 -11.69 2.59
N PHE A 196 -16.30 -10.86 1.56
CA PHE A 196 -17.44 -10.72 0.66
C PHE A 196 -17.27 -11.61 -0.58
N VAL A 197 -18.39 -12.11 -1.10
CA VAL A 197 -18.40 -12.93 -2.31
C VAL A 197 -18.18 -12.03 -3.52
N GLU A 198 -17.06 -12.23 -4.22
CA GLU A 198 -16.82 -11.61 -5.51
C GLU A 198 -17.27 -12.56 -6.63
N PHE A 199 -17.94 -11.99 -7.63
CA PHE A 199 -18.43 -12.74 -8.79
C PHE A 199 -17.62 -12.35 -10.01
N ASN A 200 -17.14 -13.35 -10.76
CA ASN A 200 -16.42 -13.17 -12.02
C ASN A 200 -15.16 -12.29 -11.90
N LYS A 201 -14.48 -12.31 -10.74
CA LYS A 201 -13.21 -11.60 -10.59
C LYS A 201 -12.15 -12.21 -11.52
N PRO A 202 -11.39 -11.41 -12.26
CA PRO A 202 -10.26 -11.91 -13.04
C PRO A 202 -9.23 -12.61 -12.15
N LYS A 203 -8.58 -13.66 -12.64
CA LYS A 203 -7.52 -14.37 -11.88
C LYS A 203 -6.27 -13.53 -11.64
N GLN A 204 -6.12 -12.43 -12.37
CA GLN A 204 -4.97 -11.53 -12.31
C GLN A 204 -5.46 -10.10 -12.42
N GLY A 205 -4.82 -9.22 -11.66
CA GLY A 205 -5.08 -7.79 -11.67
C GLY A 205 -4.04 -7.04 -10.87
N ASP A 206 -4.16 -5.73 -10.87
CA ASP A 206 -3.19 -4.86 -10.21
C ASP A 206 -3.64 -4.51 -8.81
N ASP A 207 -2.67 -4.44 -7.90
CA ASP A 207 -2.89 -3.79 -6.62
C ASP A 207 -3.12 -2.30 -6.85
N LEU A 208 -4.13 -1.74 -6.20
CA LEU A 208 -4.47 -0.32 -6.31
C LEU A 208 -3.86 0.46 -5.16
N VAL A 209 -3.61 1.74 -5.40
CA VAL A 209 -3.08 2.68 -4.42
C VAL A 209 -3.68 4.06 -4.63
N GLY A 210 -3.92 4.76 -3.52
CA GLY A 210 -4.31 6.16 -3.51
C GLY A 210 -3.38 6.96 -2.59
N ILE A 211 -3.06 8.18 -2.99
CA ILE A 211 -2.40 9.17 -2.14
C ILE A 211 -3.25 10.44 -2.12
N GLU A 212 -3.63 10.86 -0.92
CA GLU A 212 -4.38 12.08 -0.67
C GLU A 212 -3.47 13.06 0.06
N THR A 213 -3.31 14.27 -0.47
CA THR A 213 -2.41 15.28 0.11
C THR A 213 -3.03 16.66 0.15
N VAL A 214 -2.65 17.42 1.17
CA VAL A 214 -2.92 18.86 1.29
C VAL A 214 -1.60 19.60 1.48
N SER A 215 -1.46 20.76 0.84
CA SER A 215 -0.25 21.56 0.82
C SER A 215 -0.47 22.94 1.46
N ASN A 216 0.57 23.50 2.07
CA ASN A 216 0.60 24.90 2.52
C ASN A 216 0.42 25.92 1.38
N ASN A 217 0.60 25.49 0.12
CA ASN A 217 0.27 26.28 -1.06
C ASN A 217 -1.23 26.25 -1.41
N GLY A 218 -2.08 25.76 -0.51
CA GLY A 218 -3.54 25.75 -0.71
C GLY A 218 -4.02 24.77 -1.77
N LEU A 219 -3.23 23.73 -2.09
CA LEU A 219 -3.61 22.63 -2.97
C LEU A 219 -4.07 21.42 -2.17
N MET A 220 -5.15 20.79 -2.64
CA MET A 220 -5.62 19.48 -2.20
C MET A 220 -5.64 18.56 -3.41
N LEU A 221 -4.98 17.41 -3.31
CA LEU A 221 -4.76 16.50 -4.43
C LEU A 221 -5.15 15.08 -4.02
N ILE A 222 -5.80 14.37 -4.94
CA ILE A 222 -6.00 12.92 -4.85
C ILE A 222 -5.36 12.30 -6.09
N GLU A 223 -4.39 11.44 -5.85
CA GLU A 223 -3.70 10.67 -6.87
C GLU A 223 -4.06 9.20 -6.71
N GLU A 224 -4.47 8.54 -7.79
CA GLU A 224 -4.80 7.11 -7.78
C GLU A 224 -4.00 6.38 -8.84
N GLY A 225 -3.69 5.11 -8.57
CA GLY A 225 -3.15 4.24 -9.59
C GLY A 225 -2.84 2.86 -9.07
N ILE A 226 -1.69 2.32 -9.47
CA ILE A 226 -1.36 0.90 -9.31
C ILE A 226 0.01 0.68 -8.69
N VAL A 227 0.15 -0.44 -7.99
CA VAL A 227 1.42 -0.97 -7.48
C VAL A 227 1.73 -2.28 -8.19
N ARG A 228 2.94 -2.40 -8.74
CA ARG A 228 3.45 -3.65 -9.32
C ARG A 228 4.89 -3.86 -8.89
N GLY A 229 5.09 -4.79 -7.97
CA GLY A 229 6.42 -5.02 -7.36
C GLY A 229 6.94 -3.74 -6.72
N TYR A 230 8.09 -3.26 -7.18
CA TYR A 230 8.74 -2.06 -6.66
C TYR A 230 8.43 -0.78 -7.44
N VAL A 231 7.27 -0.73 -8.08
CA VAL A 231 6.83 0.42 -8.87
C VAL A 231 5.43 0.85 -8.45
N ILE A 232 5.30 2.11 -8.05
CA ILE A 232 4.02 2.80 -7.85
C ILE A 232 3.82 3.75 -9.04
N LYS A 233 2.65 3.68 -9.68
CA LYS A 233 2.24 4.63 -10.73
C LYS A 233 0.96 5.31 -10.28
N LEU A 234 0.94 6.63 -10.35
CA LEU A 234 -0.15 7.48 -9.89
C LEU A 234 -0.54 8.45 -10.99
N ASP A 235 -1.85 8.64 -11.14
CA ASP A 235 -2.45 9.68 -11.96
C ASP A 235 -3.24 10.63 -11.05
N LEU A 236 -3.09 11.93 -11.24
CA LEU A 236 -3.91 12.93 -10.55
C LEU A 236 -5.38 12.78 -10.97
N LYS A 237 -6.25 12.44 -10.03
CA LYS A 237 -7.70 12.28 -10.25
C LYS A 237 -8.49 13.50 -9.81
N PHE A 238 -8.08 14.09 -8.69
CA PHE A 238 -8.76 15.24 -8.13
C PHE A 238 -7.77 16.32 -7.76
N LYS A 239 -8.14 17.56 -8.04
CA LYS A 239 -7.44 18.77 -7.58
C LYS A 239 -8.46 19.79 -7.11
N ARG A 240 -8.23 20.33 -5.92
CA ARG A 240 -8.84 21.57 -5.47
C ARG A 240 -7.74 22.56 -5.09
N SER A 241 -7.97 23.83 -5.39
CA SER A 241 -7.06 24.92 -5.05
C SER A 241 -7.83 26.05 -4.39
N PHE A 242 -7.28 26.59 -3.30
CA PHE A 242 -7.81 27.80 -2.67
C PHE A 242 -7.58 29.04 -3.54
N PHE A 243 -6.48 29.08 -4.30
CA PHE A 243 -6.09 30.20 -5.16
C PHE A 243 -6.70 30.15 -6.57
N GLY A 244 -7.80 29.41 -6.73
CA GLY A 244 -8.55 29.32 -7.99
C GLY A 244 -8.19 28.12 -8.88
N PRO A 245 -9.00 27.85 -9.92
CA PRO A 245 -8.95 26.59 -10.69
C PRO A 245 -7.67 26.39 -11.51
N ASN A 246 -7.01 27.49 -11.88
CA ASN A 246 -5.81 27.47 -12.72
C ASN A 246 -4.50 27.29 -11.94
N HIS A 247 -4.54 27.40 -10.60
CA HIS A 247 -3.40 27.15 -9.73
C HIS A 247 -3.18 25.63 -9.57
N GLY A 248 -1.92 25.19 -9.56
CA GLY A 248 -1.59 23.77 -9.59
C GLY A 248 -1.65 23.13 -11.00
N PRO A 249 -1.21 21.87 -11.11
CA PRO A 249 -1.27 21.11 -12.36
C PRO A 249 -2.70 20.95 -12.88
N LYS A 250 -2.89 20.93 -14.20
CA LYS A 250 -4.17 20.51 -14.81
C LYS A 250 -4.29 18.99 -14.80
N SER A 251 -3.19 18.30 -15.10
CA SER A 251 -3.03 16.86 -14.95
C SER A 251 -1.60 16.54 -14.54
N ALA A 252 -1.43 15.43 -13.84
CA ALA A 252 -0.11 14.96 -13.46
C ALA A 252 -0.07 13.43 -13.45
N LYS A 253 1.13 12.90 -13.71
CA LYS A 253 1.48 11.49 -13.51
C LYS A 253 2.76 11.43 -12.69
N ARG A 254 2.76 10.62 -11.64
CA ARG A 254 3.93 10.35 -10.82
C ARG A 254 4.24 8.86 -10.84
N MET A 255 5.52 8.54 -10.81
CA MET A 255 5.98 7.17 -10.73
C MET A 255 7.13 7.07 -9.76
N PHE A 256 6.99 6.21 -8.75
CA PHE A 256 8.06 5.86 -7.83
C PHE A 256 8.60 4.48 -8.18
N ILE A 257 9.92 4.36 -8.27
CA ILE A 257 10.61 3.13 -8.64
C ILE A 257 11.73 2.89 -7.63
N LEU A 258 11.70 1.77 -6.92
CA LEU A 258 12.87 1.35 -6.14
C LEU A 258 13.94 0.83 -7.11
N VAL A 259 15.07 1.54 -7.20
CA VAL A 259 16.19 1.17 -8.07
C VAL A 259 17.21 0.32 -7.32
N LYS A 260 17.42 0.64 -6.05
CA LYS A 260 18.25 -0.10 -5.08
C LYS A 260 17.56 -0.05 -3.72
N PRO A 261 17.91 -0.92 -2.74
CA PRO A 261 17.26 -0.92 -1.42
C PRO A 261 17.13 0.47 -0.78
N ASP A 262 18.15 1.33 -0.94
CA ASP A 262 18.18 2.68 -0.38
C ASP A 262 18.11 3.79 -1.44
N VAL A 263 17.73 3.48 -2.68
CA VAL A 263 17.64 4.47 -3.77
C VAL A 263 16.32 4.32 -4.50
N MET A 264 15.50 5.36 -4.40
CA MET A 264 14.22 5.45 -5.09
C MET A 264 14.27 6.57 -6.13
N GLU A 265 13.72 6.32 -7.30
CA GLU A 265 13.55 7.31 -8.36
C GLU A 265 12.09 7.76 -8.42
N GLU A 266 11.86 9.06 -8.45
CA GLU A 266 10.57 9.65 -8.78
C GLU A 266 10.64 10.25 -10.19
N ARG A 267 9.67 9.88 -11.04
CA ARG A 267 9.46 10.48 -12.35
C ARG A 267 8.13 11.22 -12.34
N VAL A 268 8.16 12.46 -12.78
CA VAL A 268 6.98 13.32 -12.79
C VAL A 268 6.72 13.85 -14.20
N ILE A 269 5.45 13.82 -14.59
CA ILE A 269 4.93 14.47 -15.78
C ILE A 269 3.79 15.36 -15.35
N ILE A 270 3.90 16.68 -15.55
CA ILE A 270 2.83 17.64 -15.28
C ILE A 270 2.44 18.33 -16.57
N THR A 271 1.13 18.51 -16.78
CA THR A 271 0.59 19.47 -17.75
C THR A 271 -0.04 20.64 -16.99
N ASP A 272 0.40 21.86 -17.27
CA ASP A 272 -0.12 23.07 -16.63
C ASP A 272 -1.50 23.49 -17.20
N SER A 273 -2.10 24.54 -16.64
CA SER A 273 -3.39 25.09 -17.09
C SER A 273 -3.35 25.64 -18.52
N ARG A 274 -2.16 25.96 -19.05
CA ARG A 274 -1.92 26.43 -20.43
C ARG A 274 -1.64 25.29 -21.40
N GLY A 275 -1.60 24.04 -20.93
CA GLY A 275 -1.31 22.86 -21.75
C GLY A 275 0.18 22.56 -21.93
N VAL A 276 1.08 23.30 -21.27
CA VAL A 276 2.51 23.04 -21.33
C VAL A 276 2.83 21.82 -20.50
N THR A 277 3.47 20.83 -21.11
CA THR A 277 3.88 19.60 -20.43
C THR A 277 5.36 19.66 -20.04
N LYS A 278 5.64 19.45 -18.76
CA LYS A 278 7.00 19.34 -18.21
C LYS A 278 7.23 17.92 -17.69
N LYS A 279 8.46 17.45 -17.82
CA LYS A 279 8.90 16.12 -17.36
C LYS A 279 10.24 16.24 -16.67
N TRP A 280 10.38 15.61 -15.51
CA TRP A 280 11.64 15.54 -14.81
C TRP A 280 11.73 14.25 -14.00
N LEU A 281 12.94 13.96 -13.53
CA LEU A 281 13.19 12.89 -12.58
C LEU A 281 14.00 13.42 -11.41
N LYS A 282 13.81 12.83 -10.24
CA LYS A 282 14.71 13.02 -9.11
C LYS A 282 14.93 11.69 -8.38
N ARG A 283 16.04 11.62 -7.66
CA ARG A 283 16.42 10.41 -6.92
C ARG A 283 16.51 10.74 -5.44
N TYR A 284 15.84 9.91 -4.66
CA TYR A 284 15.91 9.92 -3.22
C TYR A 284 16.89 8.86 -2.72
N LYS A 285 17.56 9.18 -1.63
CA LYS A 285 18.29 8.24 -0.81
C LYS A 285 17.49 7.97 0.46
N ARG A 286 17.34 6.70 0.85
CA ARG A 286 16.74 6.35 2.13
C ARG A 286 17.67 6.79 3.25
N THR A 287 17.16 7.58 4.19
CA THR A 287 17.90 8.02 5.39
C THR A 287 17.38 7.35 6.65
N PHE A 288 16.16 6.80 6.62
CA PHE A 288 15.59 6.04 7.74
C PHE A 288 14.65 4.93 7.24
N ASN A 289 14.70 3.77 7.90
CA ASN A 289 13.84 2.62 7.62
C ASN A 289 13.01 2.25 8.86
N TYR A 290 11.72 2.61 8.86
CA TYR A 290 10.80 2.34 9.97
C TYR A 290 10.59 0.84 10.23
N LEU A 291 10.85 -0.03 9.26
CA LEU A 291 10.66 -1.47 9.38
C LEU A 291 11.84 -2.18 10.08
N GLU A 292 12.93 -1.45 10.35
CA GLU A 292 14.14 -1.94 11.02
C GLU A 292 14.40 -1.24 12.37
N GLU A 293 13.46 -0.40 12.83
CA GLU A 293 13.55 0.32 14.11
C GLU A 293 13.15 -0.59 15.28
N TYR A 294 13.96 -1.59 15.58
CA TYR A 294 13.65 -2.52 16.67
C TYR A 294 13.89 -1.91 18.05
N VAL A 295 12.91 -2.03 18.93
CA VAL A 295 13.03 -1.71 20.35
C VAL A 295 12.96 -2.98 21.20
N ARG A 296 13.70 -3.01 22.31
CA ARG A 296 13.66 -4.14 23.25
C ARG A 296 12.45 -4.03 24.16
N VAL A 297 11.73 -5.14 24.32
CA VAL A 297 10.67 -5.27 25.32
C VAL A 297 11.34 -5.56 26.66
N SER A 298 11.32 -4.60 27.58
CA SER A 298 11.73 -4.85 28.97
C SER A 298 10.80 -5.91 29.55
N ARG A 299 11.39 -6.97 30.13
CA ARG A 299 10.63 -7.93 30.94
C ARG A 299 10.03 -7.16 32.12
N GLN A 300 8.73 -6.90 32.06
CA GLN A 300 7.94 -6.54 33.25
C GLN A 300 7.65 -7.82 34.04
#